data_AF-A0A7S3ATY1-F1
#
_entry.id   AF-A0A7S3ATY1-F1
#
_cell.length_a   1.000
_cell.length_b   1.000
_cell.length_c   1.000
_cell.angle_alpha   90.00
_cell.angle_beta   90.00
_cell.angle_gamma   90.00
#
_symmetry.space_group_name_H-M   'P 1'
#
loop_
_entity.id
_entity.type
_entity.pdbx_description
1 polymer ?
#
loop_
_entity_poly.entity_id
_entity_poly.type
_entity_poly.pdbx_seq_one_letter_code
_entity_poly.pdbx_strand_id
1 'polypeptide(L)'
;MFDVPNYGTETSSMAEWYFVARGNAGLSDCREHLKTELNIPDGKHFPQEERLLAEPTLKEQMRVPTEPSAFKSRGWDAANSKLAAIGTDPLVLVEFIGARLYTGPCYRKYNSVLRGVSGQVPFLLEAWKELCSGNKYETTLHVISAAISKLCKIQTANMLFRAPGGALPQQFLQKNDFNVMGGVELAFMSCTTSRDVALDYAVTSNASVLFQIQEGYVDRGADLSWLSQAAGPGGVFWEGGRHMKAIT
;
A
#
# COMPACT_ATOMS: atom_id res chain seq x y z
N MET A 1 -9.96 -14.83 -5.43
CA MET A 1 -8.48 -14.85 -5.42
C MET A 1 -7.98 -13.74 -6.31
N PHE A 2 -6.73 -13.28 -6.15
CA PHE A 2 -6.13 -12.30 -7.04
C PHE A 2 -4.61 -12.40 -7.04
N ASP A 3 -4.00 -12.18 -8.20
CA ASP A 3 -2.54 -12.11 -8.36
C ASP A 3 -2.03 -10.71 -8.05
N VAL A 4 -0.79 -10.61 -7.61
CA VAL A 4 -0.09 -9.33 -7.37
C VAL A 4 1.30 -9.45 -7.98
N PRO A 5 1.46 -9.08 -9.27
CA PRO A 5 2.69 -9.34 -10.02
C PRO A 5 3.96 -8.75 -9.39
N ASN A 6 3.87 -7.54 -8.83
CA ASN A 6 5.00 -6.87 -8.17
C ASN A 6 5.39 -7.49 -6.82
N TYR A 7 4.54 -8.32 -6.23
CA TYR A 7 4.86 -9.15 -5.07
C TYR A 7 5.10 -10.62 -5.46
N GLY A 8 4.99 -10.98 -6.74
CA GLY A 8 5.09 -12.37 -7.18
C GLY A 8 4.13 -13.32 -6.45
N THR A 9 2.97 -12.81 -6.02
CA THR A 9 2.08 -13.49 -5.07
C THR A 9 0.67 -13.72 -5.66
N GLU A 10 0.10 -14.93 -5.53
CA GLU A 10 -1.35 -15.18 -5.62
C GLU A 10 -1.95 -15.24 -4.21
N THR A 11 -3.04 -14.51 -3.93
CA THR A 11 -3.61 -14.44 -2.57
C THR A 11 -5.10 -14.07 -2.52
N SER A 12 -5.65 -14.03 -1.30
CA SER A 12 -7.01 -13.56 -1.00
C SER A 12 -7.00 -12.50 0.11
N SER A 13 -8.02 -11.66 0.16
CA SER A 13 -8.15 -10.65 1.22
C SER A 13 -8.19 -11.29 2.61
N MET A 14 -8.76 -12.50 2.72
CA MET A 14 -8.81 -13.27 3.96
C MET A 14 -7.43 -13.78 4.36
N ALA A 15 -6.70 -14.38 3.43
CA ALA A 15 -5.35 -14.89 3.70
C ALA A 15 -4.41 -13.76 4.12
N GLU A 16 -4.46 -12.61 3.45
CA GLU A 16 -3.69 -11.43 3.84
C GLU A 16 -4.10 -10.88 5.22
N TRP A 17 -5.40 -10.95 5.58
CA TRP A 17 -5.84 -10.58 6.92
C TRP A 17 -5.24 -11.49 7.99
N TYR A 18 -5.30 -12.82 7.79
CA TYR A 18 -4.70 -13.78 8.72
C TYR A 18 -3.17 -13.62 8.81
N PHE A 19 -2.50 -13.42 7.67
CA PHE A 19 -1.08 -13.14 7.57
C PHE A 19 -0.67 -11.94 8.44
N VAL A 20 -1.48 -10.86 8.41
CA VAL A 20 -1.19 -9.62 9.12
C VAL A 20 -1.61 -9.64 10.58
N ALA A 21 -2.80 -10.14 10.87
CA ALA A 21 -3.40 -10.07 12.19
C ALA A 21 -2.89 -11.15 13.15
N ARG A 22 -2.47 -12.31 12.62
CA ARG A 22 -2.18 -13.51 13.42
C ARG A 22 -0.86 -14.21 13.05
N GLY A 23 -0.09 -13.67 12.11
CA GLY A 23 1.20 -14.24 11.70
C GLY A 23 1.10 -15.71 11.28
N ASN A 24 2.08 -16.53 11.67
CA ASN A 24 2.13 -17.96 11.31
C ASN A 24 0.91 -18.76 11.77
N ALA A 25 0.44 -18.54 13.01
CA ALA A 25 -0.75 -19.22 13.52
C ALA A 25 -1.98 -18.88 12.65
N GLY A 26 -2.07 -17.63 12.21
CA GLY A 26 -3.12 -17.18 11.30
C GLY A 26 -3.18 -17.94 9.98
N LEU A 27 -2.04 -18.28 9.39
CA LEU A 27 -2.02 -19.01 8.12
C LEU A 27 -2.55 -20.45 8.27
N SER A 28 -2.27 -21.10 9.41
CA SER A 28 -2.88 -22.39 9.73
C SER A 28 -4.40 -22.28 9.88
N ASP A 29 -4.88 -21.28 10.61
CA ASP A 29 -6.32 -21.03 10.76
C ASP A 29 -6.99 -20.70 9.42
N CYS A 30 -6.31 -19.93 8.57
CA CYS A 30 -6.80 -19.60 7.24
C CYS A 30 -6.97 -20.85 6.39
N ARG A 31 -6.02 -21.80 6.46
CA ARG A 31 -6.12 -23.07 5.72
C ARG A 31 -7.32 -23.88 6.19
N GLU A 32 -7.51 -23.97 7.50
CA GLU A 32 -8.69 -24.64 8.06
C GLU A 32 -9.98 -23.97 7.60
N HIS A 33 -10.07 -22.63 7.69
CA HIS A 33 -11.23 -21.88 7.21
C HIS A 33 -11.50 -22.10 5.72
N LEU A 34 -10.48 -22.06 4.86
CA LEU A 34 -10.61 -22.31 3.42
C LEU A 34 -11.17 -23.72 3.15
N LYS A 35 -10.74 -24.71 3.93
CA LYS A 35 -11.17 -26.10 3.82
C LYS A 35 -12.62 -26.27 4.29
N THR A 36 -12.95 -25.81 5.49
CA THR A 36 -14.24 -26.11 6.14
C THR A 36 -15.38 -25.22 5.64
N GLU A 37 -15.12 -23.94 5.42
CA GLU A 37 -16.17 -22.96 5.09
C GLU A 37 -16.32 -22.74 3.58
N LEU A 38 -15.23 -22.90 2.82
CA LEU A 38 -15.19 -22.54 1.40
C LEU A 38 -14.98 -23.74 0.46
N ASN A 39 -14.87 -24.97 1.00
CA ASN A 39 -14.65 -26.21 0.24
C ASN A 39 -13.45 -26.13 -0.73
N ILE A 40 -12.41 -25.35 -0.39
CA ILE A 40 -11.19 -25.26 -1.18
C ILE A 40 -10.30 -26.47 -0.84
N PRO A 41 -9.80 -27.23 -1.84
CA PRO A 41 -9.00 -28.42 -1.59
C PRO A 41 -7.73 -28.13 -0.79
N ASP A 42 -7.30 -29.10 0.06
CA ASP A 42 -6.10 -29.03 0.91
C ASP A 42 -4.81 -28.63 0.17
N GLY A 43 -4.76 -28.81 -1.16
CA GLY A 43 -3.60 -28.47 -1.99
C GLY A 43 -3.43 -26.98 -2.29
N LYS A 44 -4.48 -26.14 -2.13
CA LYS A 44 -4.40 -24.70 -2.44
C LYS A 44 -4.38 -23.86 -1.16
N HIS A 45 -3.20 -23.35 -0.82
CA HIS A 45 -2.98 -22.48 0.34
C HIS A 45 -2.65 -21.07 -0.12
N PHE A 46 -2.87 -20.07 0.75
CA PHE A 46 -2.57 -18.67 0.42
C PHE A 46 -1.87 -17.98 1.60
N PRO A 47 -1.02 -16.97 1.34
CA PRO A 47 -0.52 -16.55 0.02
C PRO A 47 0.38 -17.60 -0.65
N GLN A 48 0.38 -17.65 -1.99
CA GLN A 48 1.32 -18.45 -2.79
C GLN A 48 2.39 -17.52 -3.38
N GLU A 49 3.65 -17.75 -3.03
CA GLU A 49 4.81 -16.97 -3.49
C GLU A 49 5.74 -17.82 -4.39
N GLU A 50 5.15 -18.74 -5.16
CA GLU A 50 5.88 -19.74 -5.96
C GLU A 50 6.88 -19.11 -6.94
N ARG A 51 6.54 -17.94 -7.50
CA ARG A 51 7.46 -17.18 -8.36
C ARG A 51 8.72 -16.75 -7.63
N LEU A 52 8.59 -16.28 -6.39
CA LEU A 52 9.72 -15.86 -5.56
C LEU A 52 10.55 -17.06 -5.09
N LEU A 53 9.90 -18.21 -4.89
CA LEU A 53 10.57 -19.47 -4.54
C LEU A 53 11.38 -20.06 -5.70
N ALA A 54 10.86 -19.94 -6.93
CA ALA A 54 11.48 -20.49 -8.13
C ALA A 54 12.72 -19.70 -8.59
N GLU A 55 12.81 -18.40 -8.24
CA GLU A 55 13.90 -17.51 -8.62
C GLU A 55 14.83 -17.24 -7.40
N PRO A 56 16.04 -17.84 -7.32
CA PRO A 56 16.91 -17.71 -6.14
C PRO A 56 17.24 -16.27 -5.75
N THR A 57 17.35 -15.37 -6.72
CA THR A 57 17.60 -13.94 -6.52
C THR A 57 16.42 -13.18 -5.93
N LEU A 58 15.21 -13.72 -6.00
CA LEU A 58 13.99 -13.10 -5.46
C LEU A 58 13.54 -13.72 -4.14
N LYS A 59 14.17 -14.80 -3.69
CA LYS A 59 13.81 -15.50 -2.45
C LYS A 59 13.89 -14.61 -1.21
N GLU A 60 14.81 -13.64 -1.20
CA GLU A 60 14.96 -12.65 -0.12
C GLU A 60 13.78 -11.67 -0.05
N GLN A 61 12.96 -11.59 -1.10
CA GLN A 61 11.77 -10.75 -1.17
C GLN A 61 10.52 -11.42 -0.58
N MET A 62 10.62 -12.71 -0.21
CA MET A 62 9.52 -13.44 0.41
C MET A 62 9.11 -12.83 1.74
N ARG A 63 7.79 -12.77 1.96
CA ARG A 63 7.24 -12.08 3.12
C ARG A 63 7.20 -12.99 4.33
N VAL A 64 7.49 -12.43 5.49
CA VAL A 64 7.43 -13.17 6.76
C VAL A 64 6.12 -12.87 7.49
N PRO A 65 5.24 -13.87 7.70
CA PRO A 65 4.03 -13.70 8.50
C PRO A 65 4.41 -13.37 9.94
N THR A 66 4.13 -12.14 10.33
CA THR A 66 4.58 -11.56 11.61
C THR A 66 3.36 -11.02 12.35
N GLU A 67 3.20 -11.42 13.61
CA GLU A 67 2.11 -10.98 14.47
C GLU A 67 2.29 -9.52 14.96
N PRO A 68 1.20 -8.80 15.28
CA PRO A 68 1.26 -7.40 15.69
C PRO A 68 2.16 -7.12 16.92
N SER A 69 2.19 -8.02 17.89
CA SER A 69 3.03 -7.93 19.11
C SER A 69 4.52 -7.75 18.79
N ALA A 70 5.02 -8.40 17.73
CA ALA A 70 6.42 -8.31 17.33
C ALA A 70 6.81 -6.91 16.83
N PHE A 71 5.85 -6.04 16.51
CA PHE A 71 6.10 -4.68 16.02
C PHE A 71 6.24 -3.64 17.14
N LYS A 72 5.92 -4.00 18.39
CA LYS A 72 6.16 -3.14 19.56
C LYS A 72 7.59 -2.62 19.59
N SER A 73 8.55 -3.54 19.52
CA SER A 73 9.99 -3.23 19.49
C SER A 73 10.50 -2.78 18.10
N ARG A 74 9.77 -3.01 17.01
CA ARG A 74 10.18 -2.62 15.64
C ARG A 74 9.86 -1.17 15.28
N GLY A 75 8.99 -0.51 16.05
CA GLY A 75 8.65 0.89 15.79
C GLY A 75 7.30 1.34 16.33
N TRP A 76 6.41 0.41 16.72
CA TRP A 76 5.09 0.79 17.19
C TRP A 76 5.15 1.58 18.50
N ASP A 77 5.90 1.09 19.50
CA ASP A 77 6.01 1.79 20.78
C ASP A 77 6.68 3.16 20.58
N ALA A 78 7.74 3.23 19.75
CA ALA A 78 8.40 4.48 19.42
C ALA A 78 7.49 5.48 18.69
N ALA A 79 6.67 5.02 17.74
CA ALA A 79 5.69 5.86 17.06
C ALA A 79 4.64 6.39 18.05
N ASN A 80 4.12 5.53 18.93
CA ASN A 80 3.17 5.93 19.97
C ASN A 80 3.76 6.90 20.99
N SER A 81 5.03 6.75 21.37
CA SER A 81 5.73 7.73 22.21
C SER A 81 5.82 9.10 21.54
N LYS A 82 6.12 9.13 20.22
CA LYS A 82 6.16 10.39 19.46
C LYS A 82 4.76 11.02 19.34
N LEU A 83 3.72 10.22 19.10
CA LEU A 83 2.33 10.71 19.04
C LEU A 83 1.89 11.31 20.37
N ALA A 84 2.21 10.63 21.48
CA ALA A 84 1.92 11.11 22.82
C ALA A 84 2.63 12.44 23.13
N ALA A 85 3.88 12.59 22.70
CA ALA A 85 4.65 13.83 22.91
C ALA A 85 4.03 15.06 22.23
N ILE A 86 3.23 14.86 21.18
CA ILE A 86 2.50 15.93 20.47
C ILE A 86 1.00 15.96 20.82
N GLY A 87 0.57 15.24 21.87
CA GLY A 87 -0.82 15.22 22.32
C GLY A 87 -1.80 14.56 21.34
N THR A 88 -1.34 13.64 20.49
CA THR A 88 -2.18 12.87 19.57
C THR A 88 -2.44 11.46 20.12
N ASP A 89 -3.64 10.93 19.87
CA ASP A 89 -4.00 9.56 20.23
C ASP A 89 -3.03 8.52 19.64
N PRO A 90 -2.78 7.40 20.35
CA PRO A 90 -1.91 6.35 19.87
C PRO A 90 -2.45 5.68 18.60
N LEU A 91 -1.54 5.09 17.81
CA LEU A 91 -1.88 4.16 16.74
C LEU A 91 -2.46 2.88 17.35
N VAL A 92 -3.73 2.61 17.11
CA VAL A 92 -4.42 1.43 17.66
C VAL A 92 -4.27 0.21 16.77
N LEU A 93 -4.60 -0.99 17.29
CA LEU A 93 -4.41 -2.26 16.59
C LEU A 93 -5.06 -2.31 15.20
N VAL A 94 -6.29 -1.81 15.07
CA VAL A 94 -7.02 -1.84 13.80
C VAL A 94 -6.41 -0.91 12.74
N GLU A 95 -5.84 0.22 13.16
CA GLU A 95 -5.12 1.15 12.29
C GLU A 95 -3.79 0.54 11.83
N PHE A 96 -3.06 -0.08 12.76
CA PHE A 96 -1.85 -0.83 12.45
C PHE A 96 -2.11 -1.96 11.43
N ILE A 97 -3.14 -2.79 11.66
CA ILE A 97 -3.52 -3.88 10.75
C ILE A 97 -3.90 -3.31 9.38
N GLY A 98 -4.68 -2.23 9.34
CA GLY A 98 -5.06 -1.56 8.10
C GLY A 98 -3.84 -1.08 7.31
N ALA A 99 -2.97 -0.30 7.94
CA ALA A 99 -1.73 0.21 7.33
C ALA A 99 -0.85 -0.93 6.82
N ARG A 100 -0.67 -1.99 7.63
CA ARG A 100 0.14 -3.15 7.25
C ARG A 100 -0.47 -3.94 6.09
N LEU A 101 -1.78 -4.15 6.06
CA LEU A 101 -2.47 -4.73 4.90
C LEU A 101 -2.24 -3.91 3.63
N TYR A 102 -2.23 -2.58 3.75
CA TYR A 102 -2.00 -1.69 2.62
C TYR A 102 -0.56 -1.75 2.09
N THR A 103 0.44 -2.03 2.94
CA THR A 103 1.82 -2.26 2.47
C THR A 103 2.07 -3.64 1.86
N GLY A 104 1.04 -4.48 1.75
CA GLY A 104 1.10 -5.79 1.12
C GLY A 104 0.15 -5.90 -0.08
N PRO A 105 -0.10 -7.13 -0.59
CA PRO A 105 -0.93 -7.41 -1.75
C PRO A 105 -2.28 -6.68 -1.82
N CYS A 106 -2.94 -6.46 -0.67
CA CYS A 106 -4.25 -5.80 -0.61
C CYS A 106 -4.24 -4.33 -1.09
N TYR A 107 -3.07 -3.68 -1.22
CA TYR A 107 -2.95 -2.35 -1.82
C TYR A 107 -3.64 -2.26 -3.19
N ARG A 108 -3.56 -3.33 -4.00
CA ARG A 108 -4.20 -3.37 -5.33
C ARG A 108 -5.70 -3.18 -5.23
N LYS A 109 -6.35 -3.84 -4.26
CA LYS A 109 -7.79 -3.74 -4.05
C LYS A 109 -8.18 -2.37 -3.54
N TYR A 110 -7.50 -1.89 -2.50
CA TYR A 110 -7.81 -0.60 -1.87
C TYR A 110 -7.63 0.56 -2.86
N ASN A 111 -6.54 0.55 -3.64
CA ASN A 111 -6.32 1.57 -4.66
C ASN A 111 -7.27 1.43 -5.86
N SER A 112 -7.70 0.21 -6.20
CA SER A 112 -8.71 -0.01 -7.24
C SER A 112 -10.06 0.58 -6.84
N VAL A 113 -10.49 0.40 -5.58
CA VAL A 113 -11.69 1.08 -5.07
C VAL A 113 -11.57 2.59 -5.21
N LEU A 114 -10.52 3.20 -4.64
CA LEU A 114 -10.37 4.65 -4.59
C LEU A 114 -10.34 5.28 -5.99
N ARG A 115 -9.77 4.58 -6.98
CA ARG A 115 -9.69 5.04 -8.37
C ARG A 115 -10.94 4.77 -9.19
N GLY A 116 -11.66 3.66 -8.92
CA GLY A 116 -12.76 3.19 -9.74
C GLY A 116 -14.15 3.60 -9.24
N VAL A 117 -14.32 3.83 -7.94
CA VAL A 117 -15.65 4.01 -7.32
C VAL A 117 -16.40 5.26 -7.81
N SER A 118 -15.68 6.30 -8.27
CA SER A 118 -16.30 7.50 -8.83
C SER A 118 -16.97 7.27 -10.18
N GLY A 119 -16.64 6.17 -10.87
CA GLY A 119 -17.16 5.84 -12.20
C GLY A 119 -16.69 6.78 -13.32
N GLN A 120 -15.81 7.72 -13.05
CA GLN A 120 -15.38 8.74 -14.04
C GLN A 120 -14.56 8.15 -15.19
N VAL A 121 -13.83 7.06 -14.94
CA VAL A 121 -13.01 6.37 -15.94
C VAL A 121 -13.52 4.93 -16.07
N PRO A 122 -14.18 4.55 -17.18
CA PRO A 122 -14.78 3.23 -17.36
C PRO A 122 -13.81 2.07 -17.12
N PHE A 123 -12.56 2.21 -17.58
CA PHE A 123 -11.51 1.22 -17.34
C PHE A 123 -11.25 0.97 -15.84
N LEU A 124 -11.20 2.03 -15.03
CA LEU A 124 -10.96 1.92 -13.58
C LEU A 124 -12.20 1.40 -12.85
N LEU A 125 -13.41 1.74 -13.32
CA LEU A 125 -14.66 1.20 -12.80
C LEU A 125 -14.74 -0.32 -12.99
N GLU A 126 -14.45 -0.82 -14.19
CA GLU A 126 -14.48 -2.26 -14.47
C GLU A 126 -13.36 -3.00 -13.72
N ALA A 127 -12.15 -2.44 -13.65
CA ALA A 127 -11.06 -3.00 -12.84
C ALA A 127 -11.43 -3.12 -11.35
N TRP A 128 -12.18 -2.16 -10.80
CA TRP A 128 -12.69 -2.25 -9.43
C TRP A 128 -13.75 -3.34 -9.29
N LYS A 129 -14.73 -3.40 -10.19
CA LYS A 129 -15.78 -4.44 -10.16
C LYS A 129 -15.19 -5.84 -10.24
N GLU A 130 -14.24 -6.07 -11.13
CA GLU A 130 -13.58 -7.36 -11.31
C GLU A 130 -12.74 -7.73 -10.08
N LEU A 131 -11.84 -6.86 -9.65
CA LEU A 131 -10.88 -7.16 -8.60
C LEU A 131 -11.52 -7.24 -7.20
N CYS A 132 -12.53 -6.41 -6.95
CA CYS A 132 -13.15 -6.25 -5.63
C CYS A 132 -14.56 -6.84 -5.55
N SER A 133 -15.15 -7.32 -6.65
CA SER A 133 -16.51 -7.85 -6.69
C SER A 133 -17.54 -6.89 -6.09
N GLY A 134 -17.38 -5.59 -6.34
CA GLY A 134 -18.24 -4.53 -5.80
C GLY A 134 -17.99 -4.14 -4.34
N ASN A 135 -17.08 -4.83 -3.63
CA ASN A 135 -16.71 -4.45 -2.27
C ASN A 135 -15.96 -3.11 -2.27
N LYS A 136 -16.37 -2.21 -1.38
CA LYS A 136 -15.80 -0.86 -1.23
C LYS A 136 -14.74 -0.77 -0.13
N TYR A 137 -14.60 -1.78 0.72
CA TYR A 137 -13.62 -1.79 1.82
C TYR A 137 -13.66 -0.52 2.70
N GLU A 138 -14.85 0.09 2.88
CA GLU A 138 -15.02 1.42 3.51
C GLU A 138 -14.34 1.48 4.88
N THR A 139 -14.64 0.54 5.77
CA THR A 139 -14.03 0.45 7.09
C THR A 139 -12.51 0.34 7.02
N THR A 140 -12.00 -0.51 6.12
CA THR A 140 -10.55 -0.71 5.95
C THR A 140 -9.86 0.55 5.44
N LEU A 141 -10.45 1.24 4.46
CA LEU A 141 -9.94 2.49 3.92
C LEU A 141 -9.93 3.60 4.98
N HIS A 142 -10.97 3.69 5.81
CA HIS A 142 -11.02 4.63 6.92
C HIS A 142 -9.93 4.38 7.97
N VAL A 143 -9.69 3.12 8.36
CA VAL A 143 -8.61 2.82 9.32
C VAL A 143 -7.22 3.04 8.74
N ILE A 144 -7.01 2.79 7.44
CA ILE A 144 -5.75 3.14 6.76
C ILE A 144 -5.54 4.66 6.76
N SER A 145 -6.58 5.42 6.41
CA SER A 145 -6.53 6.89 6.42
C SER A 145 -6.26 7.46 7.81
N ALA A 146 -6.87 6.88 8.85
CA ALA A 146 -6.60 7.23 10.24
C ALA A 146 -5.15 6.94 10.64
N ALA A 147 -4.62 5.77 10.28
CA ALA A 147 -3.22 5.42 10.53
C ALA A 147 -2.25 6.43 9.90
N ILE A 148 -2.45 6.73 8.60
CA ILE A 148 -1.62 7.69 7.86
C ILE A 148 -1.73 9.08 8.48
N SER A 149 -2.95 9.54 8.83
CA SER A 149 -3.19 10.87 9.41
C SER A 149 -2.56 11.03 10.80
N LYS A 150 -2.33 9.95 11.54
CA LYS A 150 -1.57 9.97 12.80
C LYS A 150 -0.07 9.98 12.51
N LEU A 151 0.40 9.02 11.73
CA LEU A 151 1.82 8.82 11.47
C LEU A 151 2.47 9.98 10.70
N CYS A 152 1.73 10.70 9.84
CA CYS A 152 2.26 11.86 9.14
C CYS A 152 2.63 13.03 10.08
N LYS A 153 2.00 13.12 11.27
CA LYS A 153 2.28 14.19 12.24
C LYS A 153 3.65 14.05 12.91
N ILE A 154 4.16 12.83 12.98
CA ILE A 154 5.46 12.50 13.60
C ILE A 154 6.56 12.27 12.57
N GLN A 155 6.24 12.50 11.29
CA GLN A 155 7.15 12.34 10.16
C GLN A 155 7.88 13.64 9.87
N THR A 156 9.17 13.51 9.56
CA THR A 156 9.98 14.60 9.02
C THR A 156 9.65 14.77 7.54
N ALA A 157 9.45 15.99 7.08
CA ALA A 157 9.25 16.26 5.66
C ALA A 157 10.52 15.96 4.86
N ASN A 158 10.39 15.21 3.78
CA ASN A 158 11.48 14.75 2.92
C ASN A 158 11.19 15.06 1.44
N MET A 159 12.23 14.87 0.61
CA MET A 159 12.06 14.70 -0.82
C MET A 159 11.65 13.26 -1.10
N LEU A 160 10.56 13.09 -1.84
CA LEU A 160 10.01 11.80 -2.23
C LEU A 160 10.12 11.59 -3.74
N PHE A 161 10.27 10.33 -4.13
CA PHE A 161 10.37 9.90 -5.52
C PHE A 161 9.34 8.81 -5.80
N ARG A 162 8.72 8.89 -6.96
CA ARG A 162 7.78 7.88 -7.47
C ARG A 162 7.89 7.79 -8.98
N ALA A 163 8.03 6.58 -9.51
CA ALA A 163 8.00 6.37 -10.95
C ALA A 163 6.88 5.39 -11.34
N PRO A 164 5.69 5.89 -11.71
CA PRO A 164 4.67 5.02 -12.28
C PRO A 164 5.07 4.61 -13.70
N GLY A 165 4.69 3.40 -14.09
CA GLY A 165 4.77 2.97 -15.47
C GLY A 165 3.61 3.51 -16.30
N GLY A 166 3.87 3.77 -17.58
CA GLY A 166 2.88 4.23 -18.56
C GLY A 166 3.04 5.71 -18.95
N ALA A 167 2.40 6.06 -20.06
CA ALA A 167 2.37 7.44 -20.53
C ALA A 167 1.47 8.32 -19.65
N LEU A 168 1.90 9.56 -19.41
CA LEU A 168 1.05 10.53 -18.72
C LEU A 168 -0.06 11.06 -19.63
N PRO A 169 -1.24 11.38 -19.08
CA PRO A 169 -2.28 12.11 -19.80
C PRO A 169 -1.80 13.48 -20.29
N GLN A 170 -2.43 14.01 -21.34
CA GLN A 170 -2.11 15.31 -21.93
C GLN A 170 -2.13 16.47 -20.92
N GLN A 171 -2.94 16.36 -19.86
CA GLN A 171 -3.04 17.33 -18.77
C GLN A 171 -1.72 17.52 -18.00
N PHE A 172 -0.79 16.56 -18.07
CA PHE A 172 0.56 16.69 -17.52
C PHE A 172 1.55 17.33 -18.50
N LEU A 173 1.16 17.51 -19.76
CA LEU A 173 2.03 18.02 -20.84
C LEU A 173 1.59 19.39 -21.34
N GLN A 174 0.34 19.79 -21.08
CA GLN A 174 -0.23 21.04 -21.56
C GLN A 174 -0.88 21.81 -20.41
N LYS A 175 -0.49 23.08 -20.29
CA LYS A 175 -1.03 23.97 -19.27
C LYS A 175 -2.49 24.28 -19.57
N ASN A 176 -3.31 24.31 -18.52
CA ASN A 176 -4.65 24.84 -18.58
C ASN A 176 -4.63 26.39 -18.62
N ASP A 177 -5.82 27.00 -18.67
CA ASP A 177 -6.00 28.47 -18.68
C ASP A 177 -5.41 29.18 -17.47
N PHE A 178 -5.15 28.45 -16.38
CA PHE A 178 -4.53 28.94 -15.15
C PHE A 178 -3.02 28.65 -15.10
N ASN A 179 -2.39 28.27 -16.23
CA ASN A 179 -0.97 27.97 -16.35
C ASN A 179 -0.52 26.75 -15.50
N VAL A 180 -1.45 25.82 -15.22
CA VAL A 180 -1.24 24.61 -14.40
C VAL A 180 -1.23 23.35 -15.28
N MET A 181 -0.33 22.41 -14.96
CA MET A 181 -0.30 21.04 -15.50
C MET A 181 -0.35 20.05 -14.35
N GLY A 182 -1.01 18.91 -14.54
CA GLY A 182 -1.00 17.82 -13.57
C GLY A 182 -2.30 17.02 -13.55
N GLY A 183 -2.51 16.35 -12.42
CA GLY A 183 -3.69 15.53 -12.18
C GLY A 183 -3.82 15.16 -10.70
N VAL A 184 -4.90 14.46 -10.39
CA VAL A 184 -5.21 14.02 -9.02
C VAL A 184 -5.03 12.51 -8.92
N GLU A 185 -4.21 12.05 -7.99
CA GLU A 185 -4.19 10.65 -7.56
C GLU A 185 -5.27 10.46 -6.50
N LEU A 186 -6.31 9.68 -6.82
CA LEU A 186 -7.40 9.39 -5.90
C LEU A 186 -7.04 8.31 -4.89
N ALA A 187 -6.09 7.43 -5.24
CA ALA A 187 -5.62 6.40 -4.33
C ALA A 187 -4.61 6.95 -3.32
N PHE A 188 -4.25 6.09 -2.37
CA PHE A 188 -3.05 6.30 -1.58
C PHE A 188 -1.82 6.17 -2.49
N MET A 189 -0.89 7.13 -2.38
CA MET A 189 0.30 7.22 -3.21
C MET A 189 1.50 6.68 -2.44
N SER A 190 2.35 5.92 -3.13
CA SER A 190 3.49 5.25 -2.53
C SER A 190 4.78 5.74 -3.14
N CYS A 191 5.69 6.15 -2.28
CA CYS A 191 6.89 6.87 -2.63
C CYS A 191 8.07 6.31 -1.85
N THR A 192 9.27 6.68 -2.27
CA THR A 192 10.51 6.36 -1.57
C THR A 192 11.36 7.62 -1.48
N THR A 193 12.22 7.72 -0.47
CA THR A 193 13.26 8.76 -0.40
C THR A 193 14.48 8.42 -1.27
N SER A 194 14.57 7.19 -1.77
CA SER A 194 15.65 6.77 -2.66
C SER A 194 15.23 6.93 -4.12
N ARG A 195 15.91 7.84 -4.83
CA ARG A 195 15.71 8.03 -6.27
C ARG A 195 15.97 6.74 -7.05
N ASP A 196 16.98 5.97 -6.66
CA ASP A 196 17.37 4.75 -7.36
C ASP A 196 16.31 3.66 -7.21
N VAL A 197 15.75 3.50 -6.00
CA VAL A 197 14.62 2.58 -5.76
C VAL A 197 13.40 2.98 -6.60
N ALA A 198 13.12 4.28 -6.75
CA ALA A 198 12.03 4.72 -7.62
C ALA A 198 12.30 4.38 -9.09
N LEU A 199 13.54 4.53 -9.56
CA LEU A 199 13.92 4.19 -10.93
C LEU A 199 13.82 2.68 -11.22
N ASP A 200 14.09 1.82 -10.23
CA ASP A 200 13.91 0.37 -10.39
C ASP A 200 12.45 0.00 -10.72
N TYR A 201 11.48 0.75 -10.21
CA TYR A 201 10.07 0.60 -10.62
C TYR A 201 9.80 1.11 -12.04
N ALA A 202 10.54 2.12 -12.50
CA ALA A 202 10.38 2.76 -13.81
C ALA A 202 10.78 1.85 -14.97
N VAL A 203 11.82 1.02 -14.78
CA VAL A 203 12.44 0.17 -15.82
C VAL A 203 11.50 -0.91 -16.35
N THR A 204 10.36 -1.13 -15.70
CA THR A 204 9.37 -2.16 -16.07
C THR A 204 8.39 -1.71 -17.18
N SER A 205 8.51 -0.49 -17.70
CA SER A 205 7.55 0.07 -18.68
C SER A 205 8.23 0.80 -19.85
N ASN A 206 7.59 0.75 -21.03
CA ASN A 206 8.08 1.39 -22.27
C ASN A 206 8.00 2.93 -22.27
N ALA A 207 7.36 3.52 -21.26
CA ALA A 207 7.33 4.95 -21.00
C ALA A 207 7.22 5.12 -19.48
N SER A 208 8.18 5.80 -18.87
CA SER A 208 8.19 6.06 -17.44
C SER A 208 8.46 7.53 -17.16
N VAL A 209 7.83 8.03 -16.10
CA VAL A 209 8.07 9.36 -15.58
C VAL A 209 8.56 9.22 -14.15
N LEU A 210 9.55 10.01 -13.77
CA LEU A 210 9.98 10.14 -12.38
C LEU A 210 9.34 11.41 -11.80
N PHE A 211 8.41 11.23 -10.86
CA PHE A 211 7.96 12.30 -10.00
C PHE A 211 8.96 12.53 -8.88
N GLN A 212 9.33 13.79 -8.71
CA GLN A 212 10.04 14.30 -7.55
C GLN A 212 9.06 15.18 -6.78
N ILE A 213 8.76 14.81 -5.54
CA ILE A 213 7.69 15.39 -4.72
C ILE A 213 8.33 15.96 -3.45
N GLN A 214 8.20 17.26 -3.24
CA GLN A 214 8.68 17.92 -2.03
C GLN A 214 7.55 17.96 -1.00
N GLU A 215 7.70 17.22 0.11
CA GLU A 215 6.74 17.28 1.21
C GLU A 215 6.74 18.67 1.87
N GLY A 216 5.56 19.10 2.31
CA GLY A 216 5.32 20.37 2.98
C GLY A 216 5.07 20.24 4.49
N TYR A 217 4.73 21.37 5.12
CA TYR A 217 4.34 21.38 6.53
C TYR A 217 3.01 20.64 6.77
N VAL A 218 2.01 20.96 5.96
CA VAL A 218 0.64 20.43 6.06
C VAL A 218 0.47 19.17 5.20
N ASP A 219 1.26 19.04 4.15
CA ASP A 219 1.15 18.02 3.11
C ASP A 219 2.37 17.11 3.15
N ARG A 220 2.34 16.16 4.08
CA ARG A 220 3.40 15.18 4.32
C ARG A 220 2.80 13.79 4.48
N GLY A 221 3.50 12.79 4.00
CA GLY A 221 3.16 11.38 4.09
C GLY A 221 3.49 10.77 5.44
N ALA A 222 3.29 9.46 5.53
CA ALA A 222 3.63 8.64 6.68
C ALA A 222 4.73 7.63 6.32
N ASP A 223 5.71 7.48 7.20
CA ASP A 223 6.66 6.37 7.13
C ASP A 223 6.01 5.07 7.61
N LEU A 224 5.83 4.11 6.69
CA LEU A 224 5.29 2.78 6.99
C LEU A 224 6.36 1.68 6.89
N SER A 225 7.63 2.03 6.70
CA SER A 225 8.72 1.07 6.48
C SER A 225 8.82 0.02 7.59
N TRP A 226 8.70 0.44 8.84
CA TRP A 226 8.80 -0.41 10.03
C TRP A 226 7.65 -1.41 10.19
N LEU A 227 6.50 -1.17 9.55
CA LEU A 227 5.34 -2.07 9.56
C LEU A 227 5.10 -2.77 8.21
N SER A 228 5.92 -2.47 7.20
CA SER A 228 5.73 -2.90 5.83
C SER A 228 5.76 -4.42 5.69
N GLN A 229 5.00 -4.94 4.73
CA GLN A 229 5.12 -6.33 4.29
C GLN A 229 6.18 -6.54 3.20
N ALA A 230 6.60 -5.49 2.49
CA ALA A 230 7.62 -5.61 1.45
C ALA A 230 9.01 -5.83 2.07
N ALA A 231 9.72 -6.85 1.59
CA ALA A 231 11.11 -7.10 1.96
C ALA A 231 12.03 -6.32 1.00
N GLY A 232 12.73 -5.30 1.52
CA GLY A 232 13.72 -4.53 0.77
C GLY A 232 14.23 -3.32 1.56
N PRO A 233 15.53 -2.96 1.43
CA PRO A 233 16.11 -1.79 2.08
C PRO A 233 15.71 -0.51 1.33
N GLY A 234 14.62 0.11 1.75
CA GLY A 234 14.19 1.39 1.23
C GLY A 234 12.87 1.75 1.87
N GLY A 235 12.87 2.80 2.70
CA GLY A 235 11.64 3.24 3.36
C GLY A 235 10.54 3.47 2.33
N VAL A 236 9.42 2.77 2.48
CA VAL A 236 8.22 3.01 1.67
C VAL A 236 7.38 4.01 2.43
N PHE A 237 7.37 5.23 1.92
CA PHE A 237 6.57 6.33 2.42
C PHE A 237 5.23 6.32 1.69
N TRP A 238 4.15 6.53 2.42
CA TRP A 238 2.82 6.56 1.83
C TRP A 238 2.18 7.91 2.11
N GLU A 239 1.87 8.64 1.04
CA GLU A 239 1.01 9.80 1.10
C GLU A 239 -0.43 9.34 0.92
N GLY A 240 -1.22 9.53 1.97
CA GLY A 240 -2.64 9.28 1.90
C GLY A 240 -3.31 10.41 1.13
N GLY A 241 -3.92 10.10 -0.03
CA GLY A 241 -4.55 11.04 -0.96
C GLY A 241 -5.30 12.17 -0.27
N ARG A 242 -4.60 13.30 -0.10
CA ARG A 242 -5.12 14.62 0.16
C ARG A 242 -4.09 15.59 -0.43
N HIS A 243 -4.25 15.87 -1.73
CA HIS A 243 -3.57 16.91 -2.52
C HIS A 243 -2.26 16.49 -3.18
N MET A 244 -2.32 15.96 -4.42
CA MET A 244 -1.36 16.46 -5.41
C MET A 244 -1.82 17.88 -5.74
N LYS A 245 -1.16 18.86 -5.16
CA LYS A 245 -1.45 20.28 -5.31
C LYS A 245 -1.23 20.69 -6.78
N ALA A 246 -2.30 20.77 -7.57
CA ALA A 246 -2.52 22.01 -8.29
C ALA A 246 -3.07 22.99 -7.24
N ILE A 247 -2.26 23.99 -6.91
CA ILE A 247 -2.51 25.02 -5.89
C ILE A 247 -3.83 25.74 -6.17
N THR A 248 -4.65 25.92 -5.12
CA THR A 248 -5.78 26.86 -4.92
C THR A 248 -6.48 27.43 -6.15
#